data_AF-A0A8S9A3J0-F1
#
_entry.id   AF-A0A8S9A3J0-F1
#
_cell.length_a   1.000
_cell.length_b   1.000
_cell.length_c   1.000
_cell.angle_alpha   90.00
_cell.angle_beta   90.00
_cell.angle_gamma   90.00
#
_symmetry.space_group_name_H-M   'P 1'
#
loop_
_entity.id
_entity.type
_entity.pdbx_description
1 polymer ?
#
loop_
_entity_poly.entity_id
_entity_poly.type
_entity_poly.pdbx_seq_one_letter_code
_entity_poly.pdbx_strand_id
1 'polypeptide(L)'
;MLKAVMSEATPQGATTPAYKFAVNSTIVQHVVPTSQLNKATSTSTSTGTGPEGESTSSEAVAPASASKKGQAGRRGMHSATAGYWNEKTDGMWSFKYDGEAKGLDVVIMLIWIAL
;
A
#
# COMPACT_ATOMS: atom_id res chain seq x y z
N MET A 1 -2.57 -6.09 -14.18
CA MET A 1 -3.86 -5.38 -14.05
C MET A 1 -4.42 -4.98 -15.40
N LEU A 2 -3.88 -3.96 -16.10
CA LEU A 2 -4.48 -3.43 -17.35
C LEU A 2 -4.79 -4.51 -18.41
N LYS A 3 -3.85 -5.43 -18.67
CA LYS A 3 -4.07 -6.54 -19.61
C LYS A 3 -5.24 -7.44 -19.22
N ALA A 4 -5.39 -7.74 -17.93
CA ALA A 4 -6.44 -8.62 -17.42
C ALA A 4 -7.82 -7.97 -17.55
N VAL A 5 -7.95 -6.69 -17.14
CA VAL A 5 -9.24 -5.98 -17.28
C VAL A 5 -9.65 -5.84 -18.75
N MET A 6 -8.71 -5.60 -19.66
CA MET A 6 -9.01 -5.55 -21.09
C MET A 6 -9.49 -6.90 -21.63
N SER A 7 -8.85 -8.01 -21.22
CA SER A 7 -9.26 -9.34 -21.69
C SER A 7 -10.60 -9.78 -21.14
N GLU A 8 -10.91 -9.47 -19.89
CA GLU A 8 -12.15 -9.90 -19.23
C GLU A 8 -13.35 -9.00 -19.58
N ALA A 9 -13.11 -7.71 -19.84
CA ALA A 9 -14.17 -6.77 -20.19
C ALA A 9 -14.51 -6.73 -21.68
N THR A 10 -13.77 -7.46 -22.54
CA THR A 10 -14.07 -7.55 -23.97
C THR A 10 -14.99 -8.74 -24.23
N PRO A 11 -16.26 -8.51 -24.66
CA PRO A 11 -17.18 -9.61 -24.93
C PRO A 11 -16.68 -10.56 -26.02
N GLN A 12 -17.05 -11.82 -25.91
CA GLN A 12 -16.66 -12.84 -26.89
C GLN A 12 -17.25 -12.49 -28.26
N GLY A 13 -16.40 -12.38 -29.29
CA GLY A 13 -16.81 -11.98 -30.64
C GLY A 13 -16.86 -10.47 -30.89
N ALA A 14 -16.56 -9.62 -29.90
CA ALA A 14 -16.44 -8.19 -30.10
C ALA A 14 -15.18 -7.86 -30.92
N THR A 15 -15.33 -7.04 -31.96
CA THR A 15 -14.23 -6.55 -32.81
C THR A 15 -13.66 -5.22 -32.32
N THR A 16 -14.34 -4.56 -31.37
CA THR A 16 -13.94 -3.29 -30.79
C THR A 16 -14.03 -3.33 -29.26
N PRO A 17 -13.11 -2.65 -28.54
CA PRO A 17 -13.20 -2.53 -27.09
C PRO A 17 -14.49 -1.81 -26.68
N ALA A 18 -15.15 -2.25 -25.61
CA ALA A 18 -16.35 -1.59 -25.07
C ALA A 18 -16.03 -0.42 -24.13
N TYR A 19 -14.80 -0.36 -23.61
CA TYR A 19 -14.39 0.61 -22.59
C TYR A 19 -12.96 1.11 -22.82
N LYS A 20 -12.71 2.35 -22.42
CA LYS A 20 -11.36 2.87 -22.11
C LYS A 20 -11.08 2.63 -20.63
N PHE A 21 -9.82 2.33 -20.31
CA PHE A 21 -9.39 2.09 -18.93
C PHE A 21 -8.22 2.99 -18.55
N ALA A 22 -8.23 3.48 -17.31
CA ALA A 22 -7.07 4.09 -16.66
C ALA A 22 -6.77 3.39 -15.33
N VAL A 23 -5.49 3.13 -15.06
CA VAL A 23 -5.05 2.48 -13.82
C VAL A 23 -4.01 3.36 -13.15
N ASN A 24 -4.33 3.84 -11.93
CA ASN A 24 -3.37 4.49 -11.05
C ASN A 24 -2.85 3.46 -10.02
N SER A 25 -1.55 3.49 -9.75
CA SER A 25 -0.89 2.64 -8.75
C SER A 25 -0.02 3.51 -7.87
N THR A 26 -0.31 3.52 -6.57
CA THR A 26 0.40 4.30 -5.56
C THR A 26 1.03 3.37 -4.53
N ILE A 27 2.33 3.53 -4.26
CA ILE A 27 3.06 2.78 -3.24
C ILE A 27 3.33 3.71 -2.05
N VAL A 28 2.95 3.29 -0.85
CA VAL A 28 3.08 4.07 0.38
C VAL A 28 4.00 3.33 1.34
N GLN A 29 5.22 3.84 1.53
CA GLN A 29 6.12 3.31 2.54
C GLN A 29 5.59 3.60 3.95
N HIS A 30 5.63 2.60 4.83
CA HIS A 30 5.38 2.79 6.25
C HIS A 30 6.50 3.64 6.86
N VAL A 31 6.20 4.33 7.96
CA VAL A 31 7.16 5.17 8.67
C VAL A 31 8.25 4.27 9.22
N VAL A 32 9.46 4.42 8.68
CA VAL A 32 10.66 3.80 9.23
C VAL A 32 11.06 4.62 10.47
N PRO A 33 11.22 4.00 11.65
CA PRO A 33 11.77 4.69 12.81
C PRO A 33 13.13 5.29 12.47
N THR A 34 13.37 6.55 12.83
CA THR A 34 14.63 7.26 12.55
C THR A 34 15.86 6.55 13.12
N SER A 35 15.69 5.73 14.15
CA SER A 35 16.73 4.85 14.72
C SER A 35 17.26 3.78 13.74
N GLN A 36 16.49 3.43 12.70
CA GLN A 36 16.88 2.46 11.67
C GLN A 36 17.46 3.13 10.42
N LEU A 37 17.34 4.45 10.29
CA LEU A 37 17.76 5.18 9.08
C LEU A 37 19.29 5.36 8.98
N ASN A 38 20.00 5.27 10.10
CA ASN A 38 21.45 5.45 10.19
C ASN A 38 22.25 4.14 10.33
N LYS A 39 21.60 2.97 10.33
CA LYS A 39 22.33 1.71 10.32
C LYS A 39 22.72 1.41 8.87
N ALA A 40 23.96 1.74 8.51
CA ALA A 40 24.53 1.35 7.23
C ALA A 40 24.22 -0.14 6.97
N THR A 41 23.68 -0.45 5.79
CA THR A 41 23.47 -1.83 5.34
C THR A 41 24.83 -2.49 5.19
N SER A 42 25.39 -2.98 6.29
CA SER A 42 26.45 -3.96 6.27
C SER A 42 25.81 -5.28 5.87
N THR A 43 25.97 -5.65 4.60
CA THR A 43 25.84 -7.04 4.16
C THR A 43 26.70 -7.88 5.09
N SER A 44 26.08 -8.67 5.96
CA SER A 44 26.79 -9.56 6.87
C SER A 44 26.00 -10.85 7.01
N THR A 45 26.47 -11.83 6.24
CA THR A 45 26.35 -13.26 6.47
C THR A 45 26.24 -13.59 7.95
N SER A 46 25.20 -14.32 8.33
CA SER A 46 24.98 -14.80 9.69
C SER A 46 25.94 -15.95 10.02
N THR A 47 27.00 -15.64 10.77
CA THR A 47 27.57 -16.56 11.77
C THR A 47 27.36 -15.89 13.13
N GLY A 48 26.69 -16.60 14.03
CA GLY A 48 26.17 -16.06 15.28
C GLY A 48 27.22 -15.83 16.36
N THR A 49 26.88 -14.98 17.33
CA THR A 49 26.98 -15.13 18.80
C THR A 49 26.68 -13.76 19.45
N GLY A 50 26.04 -13.76 20.64
CA GLY A 50 25.58 -12.57 21.38
C GLY A 50 26.71 -11.70 21.95
N PRO A 51 26.48 -10.78 22.92
CA PRO A 51 25.64 -11.01 24.10
C PRO A 51 24.73 -9.82 24.52
N GLU A 52 24.11 -10.06 25.67
CA GLU A 52 23.01 -9.42 26.37
C GLU A 52 23.26 -7.99 26.87
N GLY A 53 22.18 -7.22 27.02
CA GLY A 53 22.16 -5.88 27.61
C GLY A 53 20.80 -5.57 28.19
N GLU A 54 20.62 -5.92 29.46
CA GLU A 54 19.49 -5.67 30.33
C GLU A 54 19.33 -4.17 30.64
N SER A 55 18.10 -3.65 30.66
CA SER A 55 17.72 -2.40 31.35
C SER A 55 16.20 -2.27 31.48
N THR A 56 15.72 -2.72 32.64
CA THR A 56 14.84 -2.03 33.61
C THR A 56 13.63 -1.24 33.10
N SER A 57 12.46 -1.73 33.48
CA SER A 57 11.14 -1.11 33.40
C SER A 57 11.01 0.14 34.27
N SER A 58 10.50 1.23 33.70
CA SER A 58 9.83 2.31 34.43
C SER A 58 8.48 2.60 33.78
N GLU A 59 7.41 2.32 34.53
CA GLU A 59 6.04 2.68 34.20
C GLU A 59 5.86 4.20 34.28
N ALA A 60 5.37 4.80 33.19
CA ALA A 60 4.74 6.11 33.20
C ALA A 60 3.41 5.97 32.45
N VAL A 61 2.32 6.27 33.16
CA VAL A 61 0.94 6.20 32.67
C VAL A 61 0.63 7.46 31.84
N ALA A 62 0.35 7.29 30.54
CA ALA A 62 -0.28 8.28 29.65
C ALA A 62 -0.91 7.58 28.41
N PRO A 63 -1.90 8.18 27.73
CA PRO A 63 -3.11 7.50 27.27
C PRO A 63 -2.96 6.65 25.99
N ALA A 64 -3.96 5.81 25.77
CA ALA A 64 -4.06 4.77 24.75
C ALA A 64 -3.72 5.21 23.31
N SER A 65 -2.47 4.98 22.92
CA SER A 65 -2.16 4.33 21.63
C SER A 65 -0.81 3.63 21.78
N ALA A 66 -0.81 2.47 22.44
CA ALA A 66 0.37 1.62 22.49
C ALA A 66 0.65 1.10 21.06
N SER A 67 1.46 1.84 20.32
CA SER A 67 2.19 1.32 19.18
C SER A 67 3.01 0.14 19.69
N LYS A 68 2.54 -1.07 19.38
CA LYS A 68 3.27 -2.31 19.72
C LYS A 68 4.71 -2.13 19.23
N LYS A 69 5.68 -2.38 20.09
CA LYS A 69 7.12 -2.34 19.77
C LYS A 69 7.37 -3.22 18.53
N GLY A 70 7.57 -2.60 17.37
CA GLY A 70 7.72 -3.28 16.07
C GLY A 70 6.69 -2.90 15.00
N GLN A 71 5.62 -2.18 15.35
CA GLN A 71 4.69 -1.65 14.35
C GLN A 71 5.27 -0.38 13.74
N ALA A 72 5.73 -0.46 12.49
CA ALA A 72 6.04 0.73 11.71
C ALA A 72 4.77 1.58 11.61
N GLY A 73 4.83 2.84 12.06
CA GLY A 73 3.68 3.74 11.99
C GLY A 73 3.24 3.94 10.54
N ARG A 74 1.94 4.08 10.28
CA ARG A 74 1.47 4.41 8.92
C ARG A 74 1.34 5.93 8.79
N ARG A 75 1.83 6.51 7.69
CA ARG A 75 1.50 7.92 7.37
C ARG A 75 0.02 7.96 6.99
N GLY A 76 -0.76 8.84 7.60
CA GLY A 76 -2.13 9.10 7.18
C GLY A 76 -2.15 9.64 5.75
N MET A 77 -2.91 9.01 4.86
CA MET A 77 -3.10 9.45 3.48
C MET A 77 -4.57 9.30 3.10
N HIS A 78 -5.19 10.41 2.70
CA HIS A 78 -6.55 10.44 2.15
C HIS A 78 -6.46 10.76 0.67
N SER A 79 -7.22 10.04 -0.16
CA SER A 79 -7.31 10.27 -1.60
C SER A 79 -8.77 10.26 -2.01
N ALA A 80 -9.14 11.21 -2.87
CA ALA A 80 -10.47 11.36 -3.43
C ALA A 80 -10.35 11.70 -4.92
N THR A 81 -11.28 11.17 -5.71
CA THR A 81 -11.36 11.40 -7.15
C THR A 81 -12.80 11.76 -7.50
N ALA A 82 -12.99 12.68 -8.44
CA ALA A 82 -14.27 13.02 -9.03
C ALA A 82 -14.18 12.94 -10.56
N GLY A 83 -15.30 12.68 -11.22
CA GLY A 83 -15.38 12.63 -12.68
C GLY A 83 -16.65 13.32 -13.17
N TYR A 84 -16.54 14.07 -14.26
CA TYR A 84 -17.69 14.51 -15.05
C TYR A 84 -17.86 13.51 -16.20
N TRP A 85 -18.81 12.59 -16.05
CA TRP A 85 -18.95 11.41 -16.89
C TRP A 85 -20.39 10.90 -16.94
N ASN A 86 -20.64 9.79 -17.63
CA ASN A 86 -21.95 9.13 -17.61
C ASN A 86 -22.11 8.24 -16.38
N GLU A 87 -22.96 8.66 -15.43
CA GLU A 87 -23.20 7.99 -14.15
C GLU A 87 -23.73 6.55 -14.27
N LYS A 88 -24.28 6.17 -15.43
CA LYS A 88 -24.85 4.83 -15.63
C LYS A 88 -23.84 3.82 -16.17
N THR A 89 -22.78 4.28 -16.84
CA THR A 89 -21.88 3.42 -17.62
C THR A 89 -20.42 3.54 -17.18
N ASP A 90 -20.04 4.67 -16.61
CA ASP A 90 -18.68 5.00 -16.24
C ASP A 90 -18.50 4.87 -14.73
N GLY A 91 -17.26 4.68 -14.28
CA GLY A 91 -17.01 4.61 -12.86
C GLY A 91 -15.56 4.37 -12.48
N MET A 92 -15.37 4.21 -11.17
CA MET A 92 -14.08 3.88 -10.59
C MET A 92 -14.20 2.78 -9.54
N TRP A 93 -13.10 2.07 -9.33
CA TRP A 93 -12.95 1.11 -8.26
C TRP A 93 -11.56 1.25 -7.65
N SER A 94 -11.49 1.17 -6.32
CA SER A 94 -10.24 1.30 -5.56
C SER A 94 -9.98 0.05 -4.73
N PHE A 95 -8.72 -0.36 -4.69
CA PHE A 95 -8.23 -1.49 -3.92
C PHE A 95 -6.99 -1.11 -3.13
N LYS A 96 -6.92 -1.60 -1.90
CA LYS A 96 -5.76 -1.42 -1.02
C LYS A 96 -5.19 -2.78 -0.65
N TYR A 97 -3.91 -2.97 -0.93
CA TYR A 97 -3.09 -4.03 -0.38
C TYR A 97 -2.36 -3.53 0.86
N ASP A 98 -2.67 -4.12 2.00
CA ASP A 98 -1.98 -3.86 3.27
C ASP A 98 -0.73 -4.74 3.39
N GLY A 99 0.44 -4.17 3.13
CA GLY A 99 1.72 -4.90 3.14
C GLY A 99 2.50 -4.66 4.43
N GLU A 100 1.89 -4.86 5.60
CA GLU A 100 2.52 -4.68 6.93
C GLU A 100 3.84 -5.43 7.07
N ALA A 101 3.89 -6.71 6.66
CA ALA A 101 5.11 -7.50 6.67
C ALA A 101 6.20 -6.99 5.70
N LYS A 102 5.83 -6.15 4.73
CA LYS A 102 6.72 -5.55 3.73
C LYS A 102 7.06 -4.09 4.04
N GLY A 103 6.46 -3.50 5.08
CA GLY A 103 6.66 -2.09 5.42
C GLY A 103 6.12 -1.11 4.37
N LEU A 104 5.15 -1.53 3.55
CA LEU A 104 4.52 -0.67 2.54
C LEU A 104 3.07 -1.08 2.29
N ASP A 105 2.24 -0.13 1.90
CA ASP A 105 0.91 -0.39 1.34
C ASP A 105 0.91 -0.09 -0.16
N VAL A 106 0.07 -0.78 -0.93
CA VAL A 106 -0.18 -0.45 -2.34
C VAL A 106 -1.64 -0.09 -2.53
N VAL A 107 -1.93 1.05 -3.13
CA VAL A 107 -3.29 1.47 -3.51
C VAL A 107 -3.41 1.47 -5.02
N ILE A 108 -4.39 0.75 -5.53
CA ILE A 108 -4.73 0.69 -6.96
C ILE A 108 -6.08 1.36 -7.15
N MET A 109 -6.19 2.23 -8.16
CA MET A 109 -7.45 2.78 -8.62
C MET A 109 -7.63 2.44 -10.10
N LEU A 110 -8.75 1.84 -10.45
CA LEU A 110 -9.20 1.58 -11.81
C LEU A 110 -10.32 2.57 -12.16
N ILE A 111 -10.25 3.17 -13.33
CA ILE A 111 -11.34 3.94 -13.94
C ILE A 111 -11.72 3.25 -15.25
N TRP A 112 -13.01 3.13 -15.53
CA TRP A 112 -13.54 2.69 -16.81
C TRP A 112 -14.48 3.75 -17.39
N ILE A 113 -14.40 3.95 -18.70
CA ILE A 113 -15.25 4.87 -19.47
C ILE A 113 -15.82 4.11 -20.65
N ALA A 114 -17.14 4.01 -20.76
CA ALA A 114 -17.79 3.35 -21.89
C ALA A 114 -17.54 4.12 -23.21
N LEU A 115 -17.49 3.39 -24.33
CA LEU A 115 -17.33 3.94 -25.68
C LEU A 115 -18.65 4.11 -26.42
#